data_AF-A0A1M5NV22-F1
#
_entry.id   AF-A0A1M5NV22-F1
#
_cell.length_a   1.000
_cell.length_b   1.000
_cell.length_c   1.000
_cell.angle_alpha   90.00
_cell.angle_beta   90.00
_cell.angle_gamma   90.00
#
_symmetry.space_group_name_H-M   'P 1'
#
loop_
_entity.id
_entity.type
_entity.pdbx_description
1 polymer ?
#
loop_
_entity_poly.entity_id
_entity_poly.type
_entity_poly.pdbx_seq_one_letter_code
_entity_poly.pdbx_strand_id
1 'polypeptide(L)'
;MGAQLATVVLIAVVLGMDAFSLAMGMGLNGVSKRYEIKFAFAVGVMHIVMPLIGLSLGLAVGKILGVWAGWLGALILTYIGVNFLRHGWRDIKGETLSWAEARKRREKREQLLKDNFKTILVLAFSVSVDALTVGFSLGTLNMPLLATVIIMGVVAGTMTFMGFVGGRFFSKLVGSYAQMAGGAVLLALAVKLVV
;
A
#
# COMPACT_ATOMS: atom_id res chain seq x y z
N MET A 1 -28.92 9.90 4.91
CA MET A 1 -27.93 10.03 3.81
C MET A 1 -26.57 10.56 4.28
N GLY A 2 -26.50 11.67 5.03
CA GLY A 2 -25.21 12.24 5.48
C GLY A 2 -24.31 11.30 6.28
N ALA A 3 -24.85 10.59 7.28
CA ALA A 3 -24.08 9.65 8.10
C ALA A 3 -23.50 8.48 7.29
N GLN A 4 -24.27 7.95 6.33
CA GLN A 4 -23.85 6.86 5.45
C GLN A 4 -22.70 7.30 4.53
N LEU A 5 -22.79 8.50 3.96
CA LEU A 5 -21.72 9.06 3.12
C LEU A 5 -20.43 9.29 3.92
N ALA A 6 -20.55 9.80 5.15
CA ALA A 6 -19.39 9.98 6.03
C ALA A 6 -18.68 8.65 6.31
N THR A 7 -19.42 7.59 6.61
CA THR A 7 -18.85 6.24 6.81
C THR A 7 -18.15 5.73 5.56
N VAL A 8 -18.75 5.89 4.38
CA VAL A 8 -18.15 5.47 3.11
C VAL A 8 -16.85 6.21 2.83
N VAL A 9 -16.82 7.53 3.04
CA VAL A 9 -15.61 8.34 2.85
C VAL A 9 -14.54 7.91 3.84
N LEU A 10 -14.89 7.66 5.09
CA LEU A 10 -13.93 7.25 6.12
C LEU A 10 -13.33 5.87 5.79
N ILE A 11 -14.14 4.91 5.37
CA ILE A 11 -13.66 3.60 4.88
C ILE A 11 -12.75 3.77 3.66
N ALA A 12 -13.15 4.60 2.70
CA ALA A 12 -12.39 4.87 1.49
C ALA A 12 -11.02 5.49 1.79
N VAL A 13 -10.95 6.42 2.75
CA VAL A 13 -9.70 7.03 3.21
C VAL A 13 -8.82 5.97 3.88
N VAL A 14 -9.39 5.14 4.75
CA VAL A 14 -8.63 4.10 5.46
C VAL A 14 -7.99 3.12 4.48
N LEU A 15 -8.72 2.65 3.48
CA LEU A 15 -8.19 1.77 2.43
C LEU A 15 -7.16 2.51 1.54
N GLY A 16 -7.45 3.77 1.20
CA GLY A 16 -6.53 4.60 0.42
C GLY A 16 -5.19 4.88 1.12
N MET A 17 -5.09 4.69 2.45
CA MET A 17 -3.82 4.86 3.18
C MET A 17 -2.76 3.83 2.79
N ASP A 18 -3.13 2.59 2.49
CA ASP A 18 -2.18 1.56 2.06
C ASP A 18 -1.57 1.92 0.71
N ALA A 19 -2.41 2.38 -0.23
CA ALA A 19 -1.97 2.89 -1.52
C ALA A 19 -1.13 4.18 -1.40
N PHE A 20 -1.50 5.10 -0.50
CA PHE A 20 -0.74 6.30 -0.19
C PHE A 20 0.66 5.99 0.33
N SER A 21 0.78 5.07 1.30
CA SER A 21 2.05 4.67 1.91
C SER A 21 2.98 4.04 0.88
N LEU A 22 2.46 3.12 0.05
CA LEU A 22 3.21 2.50 -1.04
C LEU A 22 3.67 3.55 -2.06
N ALA A 23 2.79 4.44 -2.50
CA ALA A 23 3.10 5.49 -3.46
C ALA A 23 4.11 6.51 -2.92
N MET A 24 4.05 6.86 -1.63
CA MET A 24 5.06 7.69 -0.98
C MET A 24 6.43 7.00 -0.98
N GLY A 25 6.48 5.72 -0.60
CA GLY A 25 7.70 4.91 -0.65
C GLY A 25 8.31 4.82 -2.05
N MET A 26 7.48 4.72 -3.09
CA MET A 26 7.94 4.75 -4.49
C MET A 26 8.35 6.16 -4.93
N GLY A 27 7.62 7.19 -4.52
CA GLY A 27 7.91 8.60 -4.81
C GLY A 27 9.27 9.05 -4.24
N LEU A 28 9.68 8.50 -3.09
CA LEU A 28 11.00 8.72 -2.51
C LEU A 28 12.15 8.26 -3.43
N ASN A 29 11.93 7.22 -4.24
CA ASN A 29 12.93 6.68 -5.16
C ASN A 29 12.99 7.41 -6.51
N GLY A 30 12.14 8.41 -6.75
CA GLY A 30 12.19 9.23 -7.96
C GLY A 30 11.60 8.56 -9.22
N VAL A 31 10.39 8.01 -9.11
CA VAL A 31 9.64 7.46 -10.27
C VAL A 31 9.23 8.56 -11.27
N SER A 32 9.04 8.17 -12.53
CA SER A 32 8.64 9.10 -13.60
C SER A 32 7.18 9.56 -13.44
N LYS A 33 6.86 10.81 -13.85
CA LYS A 33 5.48 11.32 -13.82
C LYS A 33 4.49 10.45 -14.60
N ARG A 34 4.92 9.82 -15.69
CA ARG A 34 4.09 8.89 -16.47
C ARG A 34 3.73 7.65 -15.67
N TYR A 35 4.68 7.10 -14.92
CA TYR A 35 4.46 5.97 -14.02
C TYR A 35 3.48 6.34 -12.91
N GLU A 36 3.65 7.50 -12.28
CA GLU A 36 2.76 7.98 -11.21
C GLU A 36 1.29 8.03 -11.65
N ILE A 37 1.03 8.59 -12.83
CA ILE A 37 -0.34 8.72 -13.38
C ILE A 37 -0.91 7.34 -13.73
N LYS A 38 -0.14 6.49 -14.42
CA LYS A 38 -0.57 5.12 -14.76
C LYS A 38 -0.86 4.30 -13.49
N PHE A 39 -0.02 4.43 -12.48
CA PHE A 39 -0.15 3.72 -11.21
C PHE A 39 -1.36 4.21 -10.42
N ALA A 40 -1.53 5.52 -10.26
CA ALA A 40 -2.70 6.09 -9.58
C ALA A 40 -4.02 5.70 -10.27
N PHE A 41 -4.03 5.71 -11.61
CA PHE A 41 -5.19 5.25 -12.37
C PHE A 41 -5.45 3.75 -12.17
N ALA A 42 -4.41 2.91 -12.24
CA ALA A 42 -4.52 1.48 -12.00
C ALA A 42 -5.07 1.18 -10.59
N VAL A 43 -4.54 1.84 -9.55
CA VAL A 43 -5.04 1.68 -8.18
C VAL A 43 -6.50 2.12 -8.06
N GLY A 44 -6.88 3.26 -8.63
CA GLY A 44 -8.27 3.72 -8.60
C GLY A 44 -9.24 2.75 -9.27
N VAL A 45 -8.87 2.17 -10.42
CA VAL A 45 -9.65 1.12 -11.08
C VAL A 45 -9.71 -0.16 -10.24
N MET A 46 -8.59 -0.58 -9.65
CA MET A 46 -8.56 -1.78 -8.81
C MET A 46 -9.38 -1.62 -7.53
N HIS A 47 -9.45 -0.43 -6.94
CA HIS A 47 -10.32 -0.11 -5.81
C HIS A 47 -11.81 -0.02 -6.19
N ILE A 48 -12.15 -0.02 -7.48
CA ILE A 48 -13.52 -0.21 -7.97
C ILE A 48 -13.81 -1.70 -8.21
N VAL A 49 -12.89 -2.39 -8.88
CA VAL A 49 -13.07 -3.78 -9.29
C VAL A 49 -13.02 -4.74 -8.08
N MET A 50 -12.09 -4.53 -7.14
CA MET A 50 -11.90 -5.43 -6.00
C MET A 50 -13.10 -5.52 -5.07
N PRO A 51 -13.76 -4.41 -4.67
CA PRO A 51 -14.97 -4.51 -3.87
C PRO A 51 -16.10 -5.28 -4.57
N LEU A 52 -16.23 -5.15 -5.90
CA LEU A 52 -17.24 -5.88 -6.68
C LEU A 52 -16.93 -7.38 -6.75
N ILE A 53 -15.66 -7.75 -6.88
CA ILE A 53 -15.21 -9.15 -6.79
C ILE A 53 -15.46 -9.67 -5.38
N GLY A 54 -15.10 -8.92 -4.35
CA GLY A 54 -15.34 -9.27 -2.95
C GLY A 54 -16.81 -9.53 -2.66
N LEU A 55 -17.71 -8.68 -3.17
CA LEU A 55 -19.15 -8.84 -3.03
C LEU A 55 -19.66 -10.11 -3.69
N SER A 56 -19.25 -10.38 -4.94
CA SER A 56 -19.70 -11.57 -5.67
C SER A 56 -19.21 -12.87 -5.01
N LEU A 57 -17.96 -12.87 -4.53
CA LEU A 57 -17.42 -13.96 -3.71
C LEU A 57 -18.16 -14.11 -2.39
N GLY A 58 -18.49 -13.00 -1.71
CA GLY A 58 -19.26 -12.99 -0.46
C GLY A 58 -20.64 -13.61 -0.61
N LEU A 59 -21.35 -13.28 -1.69
CA LEU A 59 -22.66 -13.87 -1.99
C LEU A 59 -22.55 -15.36 -2.34
N ALA A 60 -21.55 -15.75 -3.12
CA ALA A 60 -21.32 -17.15 -3.48
C ALA A 60 -20.96 -18.01 -2.27
N VAL A 61 -20.04 -17.53 -1.43
CA VAL A 61 -19.61 -18.16 -0.18
C VAL A 61 -20.78 -18.22 0.81
N GLY A 62 -21.53 -17.14 0.98
CA GLY A 62 -22.70 -17.11 1.87
C GLY A 62 -23.76 -18.15 1.50
N LYS A 63 -23.96 -18.40 0.20
CA LYS A 63 -24.89 -19.41 -0.32
C LYS A 63 -24.42 -20.85 -0.06
N ILE A 64 -23.11 -21.10 -0.07
CA ILE A 64 -22.54 -22.46 0.05
C ILE A 64 -22.19 -22.80 1.52
N LEU A 65 -21.67 -21.84 2.27
CA LEU A 65 -21.02 -22.06 3.56
C LEU A 65 -21.85 -21.60 4.76
N GLY A 66 -22.95 -20.86 4.57
CA GLY A 66 -23.93 -20.53 5.62
C GLY A 66 -23.29 -20.16 6.97
N VAL A 67 -23.74 -20.80 8.06
CA VAL A 67 -23.26 -20.59 9.44
C VAL A 67 -21.75 -20.84 9.61
N TRP A 68 -21.14 -21.69 8.76
CA TRP A 68 -19.72 -22.04 8.84
C TRP A 68 -18.80 -20.97 8.23
N ALA A 69 -19.32 -20.07 7.40
CA ALA A 69 -18.51 -19.04 6.74
C ALA A 69 -17.80 -18.12 7.75
N GLY A 70 -18.48 -17.76 8.86
CA GLY A 70 -17.90 -16.93 9.91
C GLY A 70 -16.73 -17.61 10.64
N TRP A 71 -16.86 -18.90 10.95
CA TRP A 71 -15.83 -19.68 11.62
C TRP A 71 -14.60 -19.90 10.72
N LEU A 72 -14.82 -20.21 9.44
CA LEU A 72 -13.76 -20.36 8.44
C LEU A 72 -13.01 -19.04 8.21
N GLY A 73 -13.75 -17.92 8.08
CA GLY A 73 -13.17 -16.59 7.95
C GLY A 73 -12.28 -16.23 9.15
N ALA A 74 -12.77 -16.46 10.37
CA ALA A 74 -12.01 -16.22 11.60
C ALA A 74 -10.74 -17.07 11.70
N LEU A 75 -10.80 -18.35 11.31
CA LEU A 75 -9.65 -19.25 11.29
C LEU A 75 -8.57 -18.76 10.32
N ILE A 76 -8.97 -18.41 9.08
CA ILE A 76 -8.06 -17.91 8.04
C ILE A 76 -7.43 -16.58 8.47
N LEU A 77 -8.23 -15.65 9.02
CA LEU A 77 -7.74 -14.35 9.49
C LEU A 77 -6.71 -14.53 10.62
N THR A 78 -6.99 -15.43 11.56
CA THR A 78 -6.07 -15.74 12.67
C THR A 78 -4.75 -16.30 12.13
N TYR A 79 -4.81 -17.22 11.16
CA TYR A 79 -3.62 -17.79 10.54
C TYR A 79 -2.77 -16.74 9.81
N ILE A 80 -3.40 -15.90 8.97
CA ILE A 80 -2.71 -14.83 8.23
C ILE A 80 -2.12 -13.80 9.20
N GLY A 81 -2.88 -13.38 10.22
CA GLY A 81 -2.44 -12.43 11.23
C GLY A 81 -1.23 -12.93 12.02
N VAL A 82 -1.23 -14.19 12.46
CA VAL A 82 -0.08 -14.81 13.12
C VAL A 82 1.13 -14.87 12.19
N ASN A 83 0.92 -15.20 10.91
CA ASN A 83 2.00 -15.25 9.93
C ASN A 83 2.64 -13.87 9.72
N PHE A 84 1.83 -12.82 9.62
CA PHE A 84 2.31 -11.43 9.51
C PHE A 84 3.07 -10.99 10.76
N LEU A 85 2.56 -11.30 11.96
CA LEU A 85 3.28 -10.99 13.21
C LEU A 85 4.63 -11.70 13.29
N ARG A 86 4.71 -12.98 12.89
CA ARG A 86 5.97 -13.73 12.85
C ARG A 86 6.97 -13.14 11.84
N HIS A 87 6.50 -12.76 10.65
CA HIS A 87 7.35 -12.16 9.63
C HIS A 87 7.83 -10.76 10.05
N GLY A 88 6.92 -9.91 10.53
CA GLY A 88 7.27 -8.58 11.04
C GLY A 88 8.27 -8.64 12.20
N TRP A 89 8.12 -9.60 13.12
CA TRP A 89 9.07 -9.78 14.21
C TRP A 89 10.47 -10.22 13.72
N ARG A 90 10.55 -11.06 12.67
CA ARG A 90 11.84 -11.46 12.07
C ARG A 90 12.52 -10.29 11.36
N ASP A 91 11.77 -9.47 10.64
CA ASP A 91 12.31 -8.28 9.97
C ASP A 91 12.81 -7.22 10.97
N ILE A 92 12.14 -7.04 12.11
CA ILE A 92 12.59 -6.13 13.18
C ILE A 92 13.84 -6.65 13.90
N LYS A 93 14.05 -7.96 13.98
CA LYS A 93 15.20 -8.57 14.65
C LYS A 93 16.53 -8.41 13.92
N GLY A 94 16.56 -7.71 12.79
CA GLY A 94 17.77 -7.26 12.13
C GLY A 94 18.65 -8.43 11.69
N GLU A 95 18.26 -9.11 10.61
CA GLU A 95 19.28 -9.79 9.81
C GLU A 95 20.23 -8.71 9.28
N THR A 96 21.48 -8.73 9.75
CA THR A 96 22.58 -7.96 9.18
C THR A 96 22.80 -8.46 7.76
N LEU A 97 22.01 -7.96 6.82
CA LEU A 97 22.19 -8.21 5.40
C LEU A 97 23.57 -7.70 4.99
N SER A 98 24.36 -8.57 4.38
CA SER A 98 25.64 -8.17 3.79
C SER A 98 25.38 -7.06 2.77
N TRP A 99 26.27 -6.05 2.72
CA TRP A 99 26.17 -4.90 1.81
C TRP A 99 25.97 -5.34 0.34
N ALA A 100 26.47 -6.51 -0.05
CA ALA A 100 26.29 -7.10 -1.37
C ALA A 100 24.83 -7.54 -1.63
N GLU A 101 24.16 -8.13 -0.63
CA GLU A 101 22.76 -8.59 -0.75
C GLU A 101 21.77 -7.42 -0.72
N ALA A 102 22.05 -6.42 0.12
CA ALA A 102 21.29 -5.17 0.16
C ALA A 102 21.36 -4.43 -1.19
N ARG A 103 22.55 -4.36 -1.81
CA ARG A 103 22.74 -3.73 -3.13
C ARG A 103 22.00 -4.51 -4.23
N LYS A 104 22.04 -5.84 -4.20
CA LYS A 104 21.34 -6.72 -5.17
C LYS A 104 19.81 -6.62 -5.06
N ARG A 105 19.27 -6.52 -3.83
CA ARG A 105 17.84 -6.25 -3.60
C ARG A 105 17.44 -4.85 -4.08
N ARG A 106 18.29 -3.84 -3.88
CA ARG A 106 18.07 -2.46 -4.33
C ARG A 106 18.05 -2.36 -5.86
N GLU A 107 19.01 -2.96 -6.56
CA GLU A 107 19.02 -3.01 -8.04
C GLU A 107 17.81 -3.75 -8.61
N LYS A 108 17.42 -4.88 -8.02
CA LYS A 108 16.22 -5.62 -8.43
C LYS A 108 14.96 -4.75 -8.25
N ARG A 109 14.87 -4.01 -7.16
CA ARG A 109 13.75 -3.08 -6.89
C ARG A 109 13.75 -1.89 -7.86
N GLU A 110 14.90 -1.31 -8.17
CA GLU A 110 15.03 -0.25 -9.19
C GLU A 110 14.66 -0.75 -10.59
N GLN A 111 15.01 -1.98 -10.95
CA GLN A 111 14.57 -2.60 -12.22
C GLN A 111 13.06 -2.84 -12.26
N LEU A 112 12.46 -3.25 -11.14
CA LEU A 112 11.00 -3.43 -11.04
C LEU A 112 10.24 -2.11 -11.18
N LEU A 113 10.82 -1.01 -10.70
CA LEU A 113 10.27 0.35 -10.79
C LEU A 113 10.47 1.01 -12.17
N LYS A 114 11.16 0.36 -13.12
CA LYS A 114 11.10 0.77 -14.54
C LYS A 114 9.66 0.61 -15.03
N ASP A 115 9.23 1.49 -15.95
CA ASP A 115 7.85 1.67 -16.47
C ASP A 115 7.28 0.41 -17.16
N ASN A 116 7.18 -0.69 -16.41
CA ASN A 116 6.71 -1.99 -16.81
C ASN A 116 5.25 -2.10 -16.37
N PHE A 117 4.35 -2.16 -17.35
CA PHE A 117 2.92 -2.27 -17.12
C PHE A 117 2.55 -3.47 -16.22
N LYS A 118 3.28 -4.59 -16.35
CA LYS A 118 3.11 -5.77 -15.49
C LYS A 118 3.40 -5.45 -14.02
N THR A 119 4.44 -4.69 -13.73
CA THR A 119 4.77 -4.32 -12.34
C THR A 119 3.69 -3.40 -11.76
N ILE A 120 3.21 -2.43 -12.54
CA ILE A 120 2.10 -1.54 -12.14
C ILE A 120 0.87 -2.37 -11.75
N LEU A 121 0.48 -3.32 -12.59
CA LEU A 121 -0.68 -4.17 -12.33
C LEU A 121 -0.50 -5.06 -11.09
N VAL A 122 0.66 -5.71 -10.93
CA VAL A 122 0.91 -6.58 -9.78
C VAL A 122 0.91 -5.78 -8.47
N LEU A 123 1.53 -4.61 -8.46
CA LEU A 123 1.56 -3.74 -7.28
C LEU A 123 0.19 -3.13 -6.98
N ALA A 124 -0.53 -2.65 -8.01
CA ALA A 124 -1.89 -2.14 -7.86
C ALA A 124 -2.86 -3.23 -7.38
N PHE A 125 -2.70 -4.47 -7.85
CA PHE A 125 -3.43 -5.63 -7.35
C PHE A 125 -3.10 -5.87 -5.88
N SER A 126 -1.81 -5.96 -5.55
CA SER A 126 -1.34 -6.27 -4.20
C SER A 126 -1.85 -5.26 -3.16
N VAL A 127 -1.88 -3.97 -3.51
CA VAL A 127 -2.32 -2.91 -2.60
C VAL A 127 -3.85 -2.73 -2.56
N SER A 128 -4.60 -3.44 -3.40
CA SER A 128 -6.08 -3.37 -3.43
C SER A 128 -6.75 -4.62 -2.85
N VAL A 129 -5.97 -5.55 -2.29
CA VAL A 129 -6.48 -6.80 -1.68
C VAL A 129 -7.30 -6.50 -0.42
N ASP A 130 -6.97 -5.42 0.29
CA ASP A 130 -7.72 -4.88 1.42
C ASP A 130 -9.16 -4.47 1.03
N ALA A 131 -9.32 -3.82 -0.12
CA ALA A 131 -10.60 -3.39 -0.65
C ALA A 131 -11.52 -4.57 -1.02
N LEU A 132 -10.95 -5.73 -1.34
CA LEU A 132 -11.70 -6.97 -1.56
C LEU A 132 -12.38 -7.46 -0.27
N THR A 133 -11.71 -7.37 0.88
CA THR A 133 -12.29 -7.76 2.18
C THR A 133 -13.46 -6.84 2.56
N VAL A 134 -13.35 -5.55 2.26
CA VAL A 134 -14.47 -4.61 2.43
C VAL A 134 -15.60 -4.95 1.46
N GLY A 135 -15.29 -5.29 0.22
CA GLY A 135 -16.25 -5.80 -0.77
C GLY A 135 -17.08 -6.99 -0.28
N PHE A 136 -16.43 -7.96 0.36
CA PHE A 136 -17.09 -9.11 0.98
C PHE A 136 -18.13 -8.67 2.02
N SER A 137 -17.82 -7.61 2.76
CA SER A 137 -18.70 -7.05 3.79
C SER A 137 -19.76 -6.08 3.23
N LEU A 138 -19.62 -5.57 2.00
CA LEU A 138 -20.61 -4.67 1.39
C LEU A 138 -21.98 -5.34 1.21
N GLY A 139 -22.03 -6.66 1.05
CA GLY A 139 -23.29 -7.40 0.92
C GLY A 139 -24.18 -7.35 2.17
N THR A 140 -23.60 -7.03 3.34
CA THR A 140 -24.36 -6.86 4.58
C THR A 140 -24.74 -5.39 4.85
N LEU A 141 -24.14 -4.46 4.11
CA LEU A 141 -24.37 -3.03 4.25
C LEU A 141 -25.49 -2.58 3.29
N ASN A 142 -26.56 -2.02 3.84
CA ASN A 142 -27.67 -1.39 3.08
C ASN A 142 -27.24 -0.03 2.49
N MET A 143 -26.15 -0.02 1.72
CA MET A 143 -25.57 1.18 1.10
C MET A 143 -25.67 1.12 -0.42
N PRO A 144 -25.78 2.27 -1.10
CA PRO A 144 -25.78 2.33 -2.56
C PRO A 144 -24.43 1.88 -3.12
N LEU A 145 -24.36 0.61 -3.57
CA LEU A 145 -23.15 -0.06 -4.02
C LEU A 145 -22.34 0.77 -5.02
N LEU A 146 -22.99 1.29 -6.06
CA LEU A 146 -22.32 2.06 -7.11
C LEU A 146 -21.63 3.30 -6.56
N ALA A 147 -22.30 4.03 -5.66
CA ALA A 147 -21.73 5.23 -5.05
C ALA A 147 -20.54 4.89 -4.15
N THR A 148 -20.64 3.84 -3.33
CA THR A 148 -19.56 3.40 -2.45
C THR A 148 -18.31 3.03 -3.22
N VAL A 149 -18.45 2.22 -4.25
CA VAL A 149 -17.33 1.72 -5.04
C VAL A 149 -16.66 2.84 -5.84
N ILE A 150 -17.43 3.77 -6.40
CA ILE A 150 -16.87 4.94 -7.09
C ILE A 150 -16.11 5.85 -6.13
N ILE A 151 -16.66 6.14 -4.94
CA ILE A 151 -15.99 6.96 -3.93
C ILE A 151 -14.67 6.30 -3.51
N MET A 152 -14.67 4.98 -3.27
CA MET A 152 -13.46 4.23 -2.96
C MET A 152 -12.39 4.36 -4.05
N GLY A 153 -12.76 4.17 -5.31
CA GLY A 153 -11.83 4.33 -6.44
C GLY A 153 -11.24 5.74 -6.55
N VAL A 154 -12.08 6.77 -6.43
CA VAL A 154 -11.65 8.17 -6.52
C VAL A 154 -10.74 8.54 -5.35
N VAL A 155 -11.11 8.18 -4.13
CA VAL A 155 -10.30 8.46 -2.92
C VAL A 155 -8.98 7.71 -3.00
N ALA A 156 -8.96 6.43 -3.36
CA ALA A 156 -7.73 5.67 -3.48
C ALA A 156 -6.80 6.23 -4.57
N GLY A 157 -7.34 6.58 -5.75
CA GLY A 157 -6.57 7.19 -6.83
C GLY A 157 -5.96 8.54 -6.43
N THR A 158 -6.75 9.40 -5.78
CA THR A 158 -6.29 10.71 -5.30
C THR A 158 -5.24 10.58 -4.19
N MET A 159 -5.45 9.69 -3.22
CA MET A 159 -4.47 9.40 -2.16
C MET A 159 -3.18 8.83 -2.74
N THR A 160 -3.25 7.93 -3.73
CA THR A 160 -2.06 7.40 -4.43
C THR A 160 -1.26 8.53 -5.07
N PHE A 161 -1.95 9.46 -5.75
CA PHE A 161 -1.30 10.62 -6.36
C PHE A 161 -0.66 11.55 -5.31
N MET A 162 -1.37 11.82 -4.21
CA MET A 162 -0.82 12.58 -3.07
C MET A 162 0.40 11.89 -2.46
N GLY A 163 0.41 10.56 -2.38
CA GLY A 163 1.55 9.78 -1.92
C GLY A 163 2.79 10.03 -2.77
N PHE A 164 2.68 9.98 -4.11
CA PHE A 164 3.80 10.29 -5.00
C PHE A 164 4.28 11.74 -4.87
N VAL A 165 3.37 12.71 -4.75
CA VAL A 165 3.73 14.12 -4.54
C VAL A 165 4.47 14.29 -3.21
N GLY A 166 3.95 13.71 -2.13
CA GLY A 166 4.58 13.71 -0.81
C GLY A 166 5.97 13.06 -0.85
N GLY A 167 6.09 11.87 -1.45
CA GLY A 167 7.36 11.15 -1.57
C GLY A 167 8.43 11.95 -2.31
N ARG A 168 8.07 12.66 -3.39
CA ARG A 168 9.00 13.55 -4.10
C ARG A 168 9.40 14.79 -3.31
N PHE A 169 8.49 15.31 -2.49
CA PHE A 169 8.80 16.45 -1.62
C PHE A 169 9.76 16.02 -0.52
N PHE A 170 9.50 14.88 0.13
CA PHE A 170 10.36 14.32 1.17
C PHE A 170 11.71 13.86 0.62
N SER A 171 11.81 13.35 -0.61
CA SER A 171 13.11 12.92 -1.16
C SER A 171 14.10 14.08 -1.29
N LYS A 172 13.61 15.28 -1.63
CA LYS A 172 14.42 16.50 -1.70
C LYS A 172 14.87 16.98 -0.33
N LEU A 173 13.97 16.99 0.66
CA LEU A 173 14.32 17.39 2.03
C LEU A 173 15.29 16.38 2.66
N VAL A 174 14.91 15.11 2.72
CA VAL A 174 15.66 14.07 3.44
C VAL A 174 17.05 13.88 2.83
N GLY A 175 17.19 13.97 1.50
CA GLY A 175 18.49 13.88 0.83
C GLY A 175 19.46 14.97 1.29
N SER A 176 19.01 16.23 1.32
CA SER A 176 19.85 17.37 1.72
C SER A 176 20.23 17.32 3.21
N TYR A 177 19.26 17.06 4.08
CA TYR A 177 19.53 16.92 5.53
C TYR A 177 20.43 15.72 5.85
N ALA A 178 20.24 14.58 5.18
CA ALA A 178 21.10 13.41 5.37
C ALA A 178 22.53 13.68 4.91
N GLN A 179 22.71 14.41 3.81
CA GLN A 179 24.03 14.78 3.31
C GLN A 179 24.76 15.75 4.24
N MET A 180 24.05 16.74 4.81
CA MET A 180 24.61 17.63 5.83
C MET A 180 25.00 16.88 7.11
N ALA A 181 24.13 15.99 7.60
CA ALA A 181 24.41 15.17 8.78
C ALA A 181 25.60 14.24 8.56
N GLY A 182 25.67 13.57 7.40
CA GLY A 182 26.82 12.74 7.02
C GLY A 182 28.12 13.55 6.94
N GLY A 183 28.07 14.75 6.37
CA GLY A 183 29.22 15.67 6.34
C GLY A 183 29.68 16.09 7.74
N ALA A 184 28.74 16.40 8.65
CA ALA A 184 29.04 16.73 10.03
C ALA A 184 29.71 15.57 10.79
N VAL A 185 29.22 14.33 10.58
CA VAL A 185 29.82 13.12 11.15
C VAL A 185 31.23 12.90 10.60
N LEU A 186 31.45 13.08 9.29
CA LEU A 186 32.78 12.97 8.68
C LEU A 186 33.76 14.01 9.22
N LEU A 187 33.32 15.26 9.41
CA LEU A 187 34.14 16.31 10.03
C LEU A 187 34.48 15.97 11.48
N ALA A 188 33.52 15.49 12.28
CA ALA A 188 33.77 15.06 13.65
C ALA A 188 34.76 13.89 13.70
N LEU A 189 34.66 12.93 12.78
CA LEU A 189 35.62 11.83 12.65
C LEU A 189 37.01 12.32 12.22
N ALA A 190 37.09 13.30 11.31
CA ALA A 190 38.36 13.88 10.88
C ALA A 190 39.10 14.57 12.03
N VAL A 191 38.39 15.36 12.85
CA VAL A 191 38.97 15.99 14.06
C VAL A 191 39.46 14.93 15.04
N LYS A 192 38.67 13.88 15.27
CA LYS A 192 39.05 12.76 16.16
C LYS A 192 40.29 11.99 15.68
N LEU A 193 40.61 12.00 14.40
CA LEU A 193 41.82 11.34 13.88
C LEU A 193 43.08 12.20 14.03
N VAL A 194 42.93 13.52 14.14
CA VAL A 194 44.04 14.47 14.29
C VAL A 194 44.42 14.69 15.76
N VAL A 195 43.43 14.62 16.68
CA VAL A 195 43.62 14.72 18.14
C VAL A 195 43.89 13.34 18.72
#